data_AF-A0A553STF3-F1
#
_entry.id   AF-A0A553STF3-F1
#
_cell.length_a   1.000
_cell.length_b   1.000
_cell.length_c   1.000
_cell.angle_alpha   90.00
_cell.angle_beta   90.00
_cell.angle_gamma   90.00
#
_symmetry.space_group_name_H-M   'P 1'
#
loop_
_entity.id
_entity.type
_entity.pdbx_description
1 polymer ?
#
loop_
_entity_poly.entity_id
_entity_poly.type
_entity_poly.pdbx_seq_one_letter_code
_entity_poly.pdbx_strand_id
1 'polypeptide(L)' 'MIKIIVMICGGYLFFFWEVRHYLEQRKWYEVFIVFLLVSTGLMLCILLSKNMTIPSPLSWIITLYRPIANVMENILS' A
#
# COMPACT_ATOMS: atom_id res chain seq x y z
N MET A 1 5.94 16.31 9.32
CA MET A 1 4.54 16.76 9.29
C MET A 1 4.13 17.32 7.93
N ILE A 2 4.76 18.39 7.43
CA ILE A 2 4.40 19.03 6.14
C ILE A 2 4.40 18.05 4.95
N LYS A 3 5.41 17.17 4.85
CA LYS A 3 5.50 16.16 3.77
C LYS A 3 4.30 15.19 3.73
N ILE A 4 3.81 14.78 4.90
CA ILE A 4 2.68 13.86 5.04
C ILE A 4 1.38 14.56 4.63
N ILE A 5 1.22 15.82 5.03
CA ILE A 5 0.05 16.64 4.66
C ILE A 5 -0.01 16.83 3.15
N VAL A 6 1.12 17.14 2.51
CA VAL A 6 1.21 17.28 1.05
C VAL A 6 0.89 15.97 0.33
N MET A 7 1.38 14.84 0.83
CA MET A 7 1.06 13.52 0.26
C MET A 7 -0.42 13.15 0.39
N ILE A 8 -1.03 13.39 1.55
CA ILE A 8 -2.45 13.13 1.76
C ILE A 8 -3.29 14.04 0.86
N CYS A 9 -2.93 15.32 0.77
CA CYS A 9 -3.66 16.30 -0.04
C CYS A 9 -3.56 15.99 -1.54
N GLY A 10 -2.36 15.62 -2.02
CA GLY A 10 -2.14 15.19 -3.41
C GLY A 10 -2.86 13.88 -3.76
N GLY A 11 -2.80 12.88 -2.86
CA GLY A 11 -3.51 11.61 -3.03
C GLY A 11 -5.03 11.80 -3.04
N TYR A 12 -5.56 12.70 -2.21
CA TYR A 12 -6.99 13.04 -2.17
C TYR A 12 -7.45 13.76 -3.45
N LEU A 13 -6.68 14.72 -3.95
CA LEU A 13 -6.97 15.42 -5.21
C LEU A 13 -6.96 14.45 -6.41
N PHE A 14 -5.97 13.57 -6.47
CA PHE A 14 -5.88 12.53 -7.50
C PHE A 14 -7.09 11.60 -7.43
N PHE A 15 -7.40 11.08 -6.23
CA PHE A 15 -8.56 10.21 -6.03
C PHE A 15 -9.88 10.90 -6.39
N PHE A 16 -10.07 12.17 -6.01
CA PHE A 16 -11.30 12.91 -6.31
C PHE A 16 -11.50 13.12 -7.81
N TRP A 17 -10.44 13.46 -8.56
CA TRP A 17 -10.51 13.61 -10.00
C TRP A 17 -10.84 12.26 -10.68
N GLU A 18 -10.11 11.23 -10.30
CA GLU A 18 -10.18 9.91 -10.89
C GLU A 18 -11.53 9.22 -10.58
N VAL A 19 -12.00 9.27 -9.33
CA VAL A 19 -13.29 8.68 -8.92
C VAL A 19 -14.47 9.40 -9.52
N ARG A 20 -14.41 10.73 -9.70
CA ARG A 20 -15.47 11.47 -10.40
C ARG A 20 -15.65 10.97 -11.83
N HIS A 21 -14.55 10.71 -12.53
CA HIS A 21 -14.59 10.15 -13.89
C HIS A 21 -15.20 8.74 -13.92
N TYR A 22 -14.84 7.88 -12.97
CA TYR A 22 -15.36 6.50 -12.92
C TYR A 22 -16.80 6.39 -12.40
N LEU A 23 -17.24 7.32 -11.55
CA LEU A 23 -18.63 7.42 -11.10
C LEU A 23 -19.58 7.82 -12.23
N GLU A 24 -19.16 8.76 -13.10
CA GLU A 24 -19.92 9.14 -14.30
C GLU A 24 -20.08 7.95 -15.26
N GLN A 25 -19.12 7.02 -15.28
CA GLN A 25 -19.14 5.80 -16.09
C GLN A 25 -19.85 4.60 -15.41
N ARG A 26 -20.32 4.73 -14.15
CA ARG A 26 -20.89 3.65 -13.31
C ARG A 26 -19.97 2.41 -13.14
N LYS A 27 -18.66 2.56 -13.33
CA LYS A 27 -17.71 1.45 -13.27
C LYS A 27 -17.12 1.28 -11.87
N TRP A 28 -17.89 0.64 -11.00
CA TRP A 28 -17.52 0.37 -9.60
C TRP A 28 -16.24 -0.46 -9.44
N TYR A 29 -15.93 -1.33 -10.41
CA TYR A 29 -14.70 -2.14 -10.36
C TYR A 29 -13.44 -1.30 -10.55
N GLU A 30 -13.47 -0.28 -11.41
CA GLU A 30 -12.33 0.61 -11.67
C GLU A 30 -12.09 1.50 -10.43
N VAL A 31 -13.16 1.98 -9.80
CA VAL A 31 -13.10 2.70 -8.51
C VAL A 31 -12.40 1.86 -7.43
N PHE A 32 -12.71 0.56 -7.35
CA PHE A 32 -12.08 -0.34 -6.39
C PHE A 32 -10.57 -0.50 -6.65
N ILE A 33 -10.16 -0.65 -7.91
CA ILE A 33 -8.75 -0.75 -8.30
C ILE A 33 -8.00 0.53 -7.94
N VAL A 34 -8.58 1.70 -8.25
CA VAL A 34 -8.00 3.01 -7.92
C VAL A 34 -7.87 3.18 -6.41
N PHE A 35 -8.87 2.78 -5.64
CA PHE A 35 -8.82 2.82 -4.18
C PHE A 35 -7.69 1.94 -3.63
N LEU A 36 -7.53 0.73 -4.15
CA LEU A 36 -6.45 -0.18 -3.78
C LEU A 36 -5.07 0.42 -4.10
N LEU A 37 -4.94 1.02 -5.28
CA LEU A 37 -3.70 1.65 -5.74
C LEU A 37 -3.32 2.86 -4.88
N VAL A 38 -4.29 3.74 -4.57
CA VAL A 38 -4.05 4.93 -3.74
C VAL A 38 -3.75 4.54 -2.29
N SER A 39 -4.47 3.55 -1.75
CA SER A 39 -4.25 3.06 -0.38
C SER A 39 -2.84 2.45 -0.20
N THR A 40 -2.43 1.59 -1.12
CA THR A 40 -1.08 0.99 -1.09
C THR A 40 0.02 2.02 -1.30
N GLY A 41 -0.16 2.97 -2.21
CA GLY A 41 0.77 4.08 -2.44
C GLY A 41 0.94 4.98 -1.22
N LEU A 42 -0.17 5.36 -0.56
CA LEU A 42 -0.14 6.15 0.67
C LEU A 42 0.53 5.39 1.82
N MET A 43 0.25 4.09 1.96
CA MET A 43 0.88 3.25 2.98
C MET A 43 2.41 3.21 2.83
N LEU A 44 2.90 3.02 1.60
CA LEU A 44 4.33 3.04 1.29
C LEU A 44 4.95 4.41 1.56
N CYS A 45 4.27 5.48 1.17
CA CYS A 45 4.71 6.85 1.36
C CYS A 45 4.81 7.25 2.85
N ILE A 46 3.84 6.84 3.66
CA ILE A 46 3.86 7.05 5.11
C ILE A 46 5.02 6.27 5.75
N LEU A 47 5.26 5.03 5.30
CA LEU A 47 6.40 4.21 5.73
C LEU A 47 7.74 4.92 5.46
N LEU A 48 7.92 5.42 4.24
CA LEU A 48 9.09 6.22 3.84
C LEU A 48 9.22 7.51 4.65
N SER A 49 8.12 8.24 4.87
CA SER A 49 8.14 9.52 5.58
C SER A 49 8.41 9.39 7.07
N LYS A 50 8.12 8.25 7.70
CA LYS A 50 8.36 8.05 9.13
C LYS A 50 9.84 7.80 9.48
N ASN A 51 10.72 7.68 8.49
CA ASN A 51 12.17 7.44 8.67
C ASN A 51 12.47 6.31 9.66
N MET A 52 11.52 5.39 9.87
CA MET A 52 11.78 4.12 10.52
C MET A 52 12.69 3.39 9.55
N THR A 53 13.92 3.12 9.98
CA THR A 53 14.93 2.33 9.27
C THR A 53 14.21 1.23 8.52
N ILE A 54 14.03 1.41 7.20
CA ILE A 54 13.36 0.44 6.35
C ILE A 54 14.20 -0.82 6.52
N PRO A 55 13.72 -1.85 7.26
CA PRO A 55 14.44 -3.11 7.22
C PRO A 55 14.35 -3.49 5.75
N SER A 56 15.50 -3.78 5.15
CA SER A 56 15.66 -3.96 3.71
C SER A 56 14.46 -4.71 3.11
N PRO A 57 14.06 -4.47 1.85
CA PRO A 57 12.97 -5.23 1.21
C PRO A 57 13.10 -6.74 1.43
N LEU A 58 14.35 -7.22 1.46
CA LEU A 58 14.75 -8.57 1.82
C LEU A 58 14.29 -9.00 3.22
N SER A 59 14.45 -8.16 4.24
CA SER A 59 13.99 -8.42 5.62
C SER A 59 12.47 -8.56 5.73
N TRP A 60 11.70 -7.77 4.98
CA TRP A 60 10.24 -7.91 4.93
C TRP A 60 9.82 -9.25 4.32
N ILE A 61 10.48 -9.62 3.21
CA ILE A 61 10.27 -10.91 2.55
C ILE A 61 10.63 -12.06 3.51
N ILE A 62 11.75 -11.96 4.23
CA ILE A 62 12.18 -12.96 5.22
C ILE A 62 11.16 -13.10 6.36
N THR A 63 10.61 -11.99 6.87
CA THR A 63 9.58 -12.03 7.92
C THR A 63 8.28 -12.67 7.43
N LEU A 64 7.88 -12.43 6.17
CA LEU A 64 6.74 -13.09 5.54
C LEU A 64 7.00 -14.58 5.27
N TYR A 65 8.23 -14.95 4.92
CA TYR A 65 8.61 -16.34 4.62
C TYR A 65 8.81 -17.19 5.87
N ARG A 66 9.15 -16.58 7.02
CA ARG A 66 9.36 -17.29 8.30
C ARG A 66 8.21 -18.22 8.72
N PRO A 67 6.94 -17.80 8.72
CA PRO A 67 5.84 -18.70 9.07
C PRO A 67 5.70 -19.87 8.08
N ILE A 68 6.00 -19.64 6.80
CA ILE A 68 5.96 -20.69 5.75
C ILE A 68 7.10 -21.70 5.97
N ALA A 69 8.30 -21.21 6.31
CA ALA A 69 9.45 -22.06 6.62
C ALA A 69 9.20 -22.94 7.86
N ASN A 70 8.61 -22.39 8.92
CA ASN A 70 8.27 -23.16 10.12
C ASN A 70 7.23 -24.26 9.82
N VAL A 71 6.24 -23.99 8.97
CA VAL A 71 5.27 -25.01 8.55
C VAL A 71 5.95 -26.10 7.74
N MET A 72 6.89 -25.74 6.87
CA MET A 72 7.64 -26.70 6.06
C MET A 72 8.56 -27.58 6.91
N GLU A 73 9.25 -27.02 7.91
CA GLU A 73 10.04 -27.79 8.89
C GLU A 73 9.15 -28.77 9.68
N ASN A 74 7.97 -28.35 10.12
CA ASN A 74 7.04 -29.21 10.87
C ASN A 74 6.44 -30.35 10.04
N ILE A 75 6.45 -30.25 8.71
CA ILE A 75 5.96 -31.31 7.80
C ILE A 75 7.10 -32.28 7.43
N LEU A 76 8.35 -31.82 7.48
CA LEU A 76 9.55 -32.61 7.17
C LEU A 76 10.16 -33.34 8.38
N SER A 77 9.75 -33.03 9.62
CA SER A 77 10.11 -33.80 10.83
C SER A 77 9.07 -34.88 11.13
#